data_AF-A0A7M3NST8-F1
#
_entry.id   AF-A0A7M3NST8-F1
#
_cell.length_a   1.000
_cell.length_b   1.000
_cell.length_c   1.000
_cell.angle_alpha   90.00
_cell.angle_beta   90.00
_cell.angle_gamma   90.00
#
_symmetry.space_group_name_H-M   'P 1'
#
loop_
_entity.id
_entity.type
_entity.pdbx_description
1 polymer ?
#
loop_
_entity_poly.entity_id
_entity_poly.type
_entity_poly.pdbx_seq_one_letter_code
_entity_poly.pdbx_strand_id
1 'polypeptide(L)'
;LECGPVKAVVVKKATGDLDGDGSPETVAVVHCDSPMGTPPDGVYVLTHAKASATPRVVATLVDPKDSITVSDIAVRDGGVEAELLGYSSTDVPRCCPDVKDSAKWQWQNGTFVRSTPAGAHSV
;
A
#
# COMPACT_ATOMS: atom_id res chain seq x y z
N LEU A 1 3.16 -11.20 -3.04
CA LEU A 1 4.56 -10.80 -2.80
C LEU A 1 5.37 -12.08 -2.63
N GLU A 2 6.34 -12.32 -3.50
CA GLU A 2 7.21 -13.49 -3.41
C GLU A 2 8.62 -13.02 -3.04
N CYS A 3 9.03 -13.26 -1.80
CA CYS A 3 10.31 -12.79 -1.26
C CYS A 3 11.46 -13.77 -1.47
N GLY A 4 11.23 -14.90 -2.13
CA GLY A 4 12.22 -15.96 -2.28
C GLY A 4 12.71 -16.44 -0.90
N PRO A 5 14.02 -16.37 -0.60
CA PRO A 5 14.57 -16.90 0.65
C PRO A 5 14.39 -15.99 1.86
N VAL A 6 14.04 -14.71 1.67
CA VAL A 6 13.83 -13.77 2.77
C VAL A 6 12.36 -13.68 3.17
N LYS A 7 12.09 -13.14 4.36
CA LYS A 7 10.74 -13.02 4.88
C LYS A 7 10.04 -11.79 4.32
N ALA A 8 8.72 -11.89 4.13
CA ALA A 8 7.88 -10.71 4.06
C ALA A 8 7.66 -10.15 5.47
N VAL A 9 7.78 -8.84 5.64
CA VAL A 9 7.61 -8.15 6.92
C VAL A 9 6.59 -7.03 6.80
N VAL A 10 5.73 -6.90 7.80
CA VAL A 10 4.80 -5.77 7.91
C VAL A 10 5.54 -4.62 8.57
N VAL A 11 5.76 -3.53 7.85
CA VAL A 11 6.51 -2.38 8.34
C VAL A 11 5.61 -1.24 8.86
N LYS A 12 4.39 -1.15 8.33
CA LYS A 12 3.36 -0.22 8.82
C LYS A 12 2.00 -0.90 8.73
N LYS A 13 1.07 -0.44 9.57
CA LYS A 13 -0.33 -0.86 9.50
C LYS A 13 -1.26 0.25 9.97
N ALA A 14 -2.46 0.27 9.39
CA ALA A 14 -3.56 1.09 9.84
C ALA A 14 -4.85 0.24 9.85
N THR A 15 -5.82 0.62 10.66
CA THR A 15 -7.06 -0.13 10.85
C THR A 15 -8.23 0.83 10.89
N GLY A 16 -9.35 0.46 10.29
CA GLY A 16 -10.59 1.22 10.32
C GLY A 16 -11.65 0.57 9.45
N ASP A 17 -12.89 1.00 9.62
CA ASP A 17 -14.03 0.55 8.82
C ASP A 17 -13.96 1.19 7.43
N LEU A 18 -13.56 0.40 6.42
CA LEU A 18 -13.30 0.89 5.07
C LEU A 18 -14.49 0.70 4.12
N ASP A 19 -15.39 -0.23 4.44
CA ASP A 19 -16.58 -0.53 3.63
C ASP A 19 -17.90 -0.07 4.28
N GLY A 20 -17.87 0.38 5.53
CA GLY A 20 -19.00 0.92 6.26
C GLY A 20 -19.89 -0.14 6.91
N ASP A 21 -19.42 -1.40 7.03
CA ASP A 21 -20.19 -2.50 7.62
C ASP A 21 -20.12 -2.55 9.17
N GLY A 22 -19.30 -1.68 9.76
CA GLY A 22 -19.05 -1.61 11.21
C GLY A 22 -17.96 -2.56 11.71
N SER A 23 -17.35 -3.35 10.85
CA SER A 23 -16.19 -4.21 11.14
C SER A 23 -14.92 -3.54 10.59
N PRO A 24 -13.84 -3.41 11.37
CA PRO A 24 -12.64 -2.76 10.87
C PRO A 24 -11.80 -3.68 9.97
N GLU A 25 -11.38 -3.16 8.82
CA GLU A 25 -10.34 -3.71 7.96
C GLU A 25 -8.94 -3.32 8.47
N THR A 26 -7.94 -4.09 8.08
CA THR A 26 -6.52 -3.77 8.29
C THR A 26 -5.83 -3.49 6.98
N VAL A 27 -5.15 -2.36 6.88
CA VAL A 27 -4.23 -2.04 5.80
C VAL A 27 -2.81 -2.35 6.27
N ALA A 28 -2.10 -3.20 5.54
CA ALA A 28 -0.72 -3.59 5.84
C ALA A 28 0.22 -3.13 4.73
N VAL A 29 1.29 -2.43 5.12
CA VAL A 29 2.43 -2.12 4.26
C VAL A 29 3.46 -3.22 4.48
N VAL A 30 3.82 -3.92 3.41
CA VAL A 30 4.64 -5.12 3.46
C VAL A 30 5.73 -5.06 2.41
N HIS A 31 6.97 -5.37 2.81
CA HIS A 31 8.04 -5.63 1.86
C HIS A 31 8.85 -6.86 2.25
N CYS A 32 9.78 -7.25 1.38
CA CYS A 32 10.75 -8.28 1.70
C CYS A 32 11.86 -7.73 2.58
N ASP A 33 12.26 -8.48 3.61
CA ASP A 33 13.36 -8.19 4.52
C ASP A 33 14.71 -8.39 3.81
N SER A 34 15.00 -7.49 2.88
CA SER A 34 16.23 -7.47 2.10
C SER A 34 17.23 -6.50 2.73
N PRO A 35 18.48 -6.93 2.99
CA PRO A 35 19.50 -6.07 3.56
C PRO A 35 20.07 -5.03 2.57
N MET A 36 19.65 -5.07 1.30
CA MET A 36 20.18 -4.21 0.25
C MET A 36 19.10 -3.35 -0.40
N GLY A 37 19.37 -2.05 -0.49
CA GLY A 37 18.51 -1.04 -1.12
C GLY A 37 17.30 -0.68 -0.26
N THR A 38 16.34 0.03 -0.87
CA THR A 38 15.01 0.27 -0.30
C THR A 38 14.04 -0.70 -0.97
N PRO A 39 13.64 -1.79 -0.29
CA PRO A 39 12.69 -2.74 -0.86
C PRO A 39 11.38 -2.02 -1.19
N PRO A 40 10.79 -2.25 -2.37
CA PRO A 40 9.50 -1.65 -2.68
C PRO A 40 8.42 -2.28 -1.80
N ASP A 41 7.47 -1.44 -1.39
CA ASP A 41 6.38 -1.83 -0.54
C ASP A 41 5.18 -2.29 -1.38
N GLY A 42 4.47 -3.29 -0.87
CA GLY A 42 3.10 -3.58 -1.24
C GLY A 42 2.14 -3.10 -0.16
N VAL A 43 1.01 -2.54 -0.57
CA VAL A 43 -0.06 -2.14 0.35
C VAL A 43 -1.26 -3.04 0.14
N TYR A 44 -1.61 -3.81 1.17
CA TYR A 44 -2.68 -4.80 1.12
C TYR A 44 -3.79 -4.45 2.10
N VAL A 45 -5.04 -4.57 1.67
CA VAL A 45 -6.21 -4.48 2.54
C VAL A 45 -6.65 -5.88 2.92
N LEU A 46 -6.74 -6.14 4.21
CA LEU A 46 -7.19 -7.38 4.80
C LEU A 46 -8.53 -7.16 5.49
N THR A 47 -9.47 -8.06 5.23
CA THR A 47 -10.70 -8.19 6.02
C THR A 47 -10.73 -9.54 6.71
N HIS A 48 -11.49 -9.63 7.79
CA HIS A 48 -11.86 -10.87 8.44
C HIS A 48 -13.39 -10.91 8.51
N ALA A 49 -14.01 -11.93 7.93
CA ALA A 49 -15.46 -12.07 8.10
C ALA A 49 -15.73 -12.56 9.52
N LYS A 50 -16.80 -12.08 10.18
CA LYS A 50 -17.23 -12.61 11.49
C LYS A 50 -17.38 -14.15 11.49
N ALA A 51 -17.70 -14.74 10.35
CA ALA A 51 -17.87 -16.18 10.16
C ALA A 51 -16.57 -16.95 9.78
N SER A 52 -15.47 -16.26 9.45
CA SER A 52 -14.21 -16.89 9.04
C SER A 52 -13.06 -16.35 9.89
N ALA A 53 -12.46 -17.22 10.70
CA ALA A 53 -11.34 -16.87 11.57
C ALA A 53 -10.06 -16.50 10.79
N THR A 54 -9.96 -16.84 9.51
CA THR A 54 -8.78 -16.55 8.69
C THR A 54 -8.95 -15.23 7.93
N PRO A 55 -8.10 -14.22 8.18
CA PRO A 55 -8.07 -13.00 7.38
C PRO A 55 -7.72 -13.30 5.92
N ARG A 56 -8.27 -12.51 4.99
CA ARG A 56 -7.94 -12.60 3.56
C ARG A 56 -7.62 -11.22 3.00
N VAL A 57 -6.76 -11.19 1.99
CA VAL A 57 -6.50 -9.97 1.21
C VAL A 57 -7.68 -9.73 0.28
N VAL A 58 -8.26 -8.52 0.32
CA VAL A 58 -9.37 -8.09 -0.54
C VAL A 58 -8.97 -7.03 -1.56
N ALA A 59 -7.86 -6.33 -1.33
CA ALA A 59 -7.30 -5.39 -2.29
C ALA A 59 -5.79 -5.27 -2.17
N THR A 60 -5.16 -4.93 -3.29
CA THR A 60 -3.77 -4.46 -3.36
C THR A 60 -3.82 -3.03 -3.86
N LEU A 61 -3.45 -2.06 -3.01
CA LEU A 61 -3.51 -0.62 -3.32
C LEU A 61 -2.22 -0.12 -3.98
N VAL A 62 -1.10 -0.76 -3.67
CA VAL A 62 0.22 -0.55 -4.29
C VAL A 62 0.80 -1.91 -4.62
N ASP A 63 1.18 -2.15 -5.87
CA ASP A 63 1.89 -3.37 -6.27
C ASP A 63 3.39 -3.15 -6.03
N PRO A 64 4.10 -4.06 -5.34
CA PRO A 64 5.55 -3.98 -5.18
C PRO A 64 6.34 -3.77 -6.49
N LYS A 65 5.77 -4.14 -7.65
CA LYS A 65 6.37 -3.90 -8.98
C LYS A 65 6.45 -2.43 -9.36
N ASP A 66 5.62 -1.58 -8.76
CA ASP A 66 5.57 -0.14 -9.04
C ASP A 66 6.79 0.61 -8.48
N SER A 67 7.68 -0.08 -7.74
CA SER A 67 8.89 0.50 -7.15
C SER A 67 8.62 1.68 -6.21
N ILE A 68 7.48 1.63 -5.50
CA ILE A 68 7.05 2.64 -4.54
C ILE A 68 7.46 2.23 -3.12
N THR A 69 7.85 3.18 -2.29
CA THR A 69 8.01 3.03 -0.84
C THR A 69 6.98 3.90 -0.11
N VAL A 70 6.39 3.39 0.96
CA VAL A 70 5.36 4.08 1.75
C VAL A 70 5.99 4.69 2.99
N SER A 71 6.04 6.01 3.02
CA SER A 71 6.60 6.77 4.14
C SER A 71 5.58 6.99 5.27
N ASP A 72 4.29 7.08 4.96
CA ASP A 72 3.21 7.13 5.93
C ASP A 72 1.92 6.48 5.43
N ILE A 73 1.09 5.97 6.36
CA ILE A 73 -0.21 5.39 6.05
C ILE A 73 -1.21 5.58 7.18
N ALA A 74 -2.45 5.95 6.84
CA ALA A 74 -3.54 6.15 7.78
C ALA A 74 -4.87 5.70 7.18
N VAL A 75 -5.83 5.38 8.06
CA VAL A 75 -7.25 5.26 7.70
C VAL A 75 -7.99 6.46 8.28
N ARG A 76 -8.69 7.20 7.43
CA ARG A 76 -9.48 8.39 7.79
C ARG A 76 -10.76 8.45 6.96
N ASP A 77 -11.89 8.67 7.63
CA ASP A 77 -13.20 8.85 6.99
C ASP A 77 -13.54 7.73 5.97
N GLY A 78 -13.27 6.47 6.34
CA GLY A 78 -13.48 5.30 5.46
C GLY A 78 -12.53 5.20 4.27
N GLY A 79 -11.52 6.06 4.18
CA GLY A 79 -10.49 6.04 3.15
C GLY A 79 -9.12 5.65 3.69
N VAL A 80 -8.30 5.09 2.81
CA VAL A 80 -6.86 4.87 3.05
C VAL A 80 -6.10 6.06 2.49
N GLU A 81 -5.29 6.71 3.32
CA GLU A 81 -4.40 7.81 2.93
C GLU A 81 -2.95 7.37 3.11
N ALA A 82 -2.09 7.64 2.12
CA ALA A 82 -0.67 7.28 2.17
C ALA A 82 0.23 8.34 1.54
N GLU A 83 1.44 8.47 2.09
CA GLU A 83 2.53 9.28 1.54
C GLU A 83 3.54 8.35 0.86
N LEU A 84 3.69 8.51 -0.46
CA LEU A 84 4.41 7.61 -1.34
C LEU A 84 5.70 8.26 -1.86
N LEU A 85 6.75 7.44 -1.94
CA LEU A 85 8.04 7.79 -2.53
C LEU A 85 8.28 6.91 -3.75
N GLY A 86 8.61 7.53 -4.89
CA GLY A 86 8.82 6.85 -6.16
C GLY A 86 9.99 7.44 -6.96
N TYR A 87 10.08 7.07 -8.22
CA TYR A 87 11.18 7.43 -9.11
C TYR A 87 10.65 8.12 -10.37
N SER A 88 11.27 9.23 -10.75
CA SER A 88 10.90 9.98 -11.96
C SER A 88 11.31 9.26 -13.25
N SER A 89 12.37 8.45 -13.18
CA SER A 89 12.91 7.66 -14.29
C SER A 89 13.75 6.48 -13.79
N THR A 90 14.14 5.59 -14.70
CA THR A 90 15.02 4.45 -14.41
C THR A 90 16.48 4.83 -14.16
N ASP A 91 16.87 6.07 -14.45
CA ASP A 91 18.23 6.58 -14.25
C ASP A 91 18.49 7.03 -12.80
N VAL A 92 17.42 7.21 -12.02
CA VAL A 92 17.52 7.58 -10.60
C VAL A 92 18.04 6.38 -9.79
N PRO A 93 19.10 6.55 -8.98
CA PRO A 93 19.62 5.47 -8.14
C PRO A 93 18.57 4.96 -7.15
N ARG A 94 18.45 3.62 -7.03
CA ARG A 94 17.50 2.94 -6.12
C ARG A 94 17.65 3.27 -4.63
N CYS A 95 18.73 3.91 -4.21
CA CYS A 95 18.86 4.38 -2.83
C CYS A 95 17.96 5.57 -2.51
N CYS A 96 17.48 6.24 -3.56
CA CYS A 96 17.20 7.66 -3.50
C CYS A 96 15.97 8.02 -4.35
N PRO A 97 14.75 7.59 -3.94
CA PRO A 97 13.51 8.03 -4.56
C PRO A 97 13.45 9.56 -4.65
N ASP A 98 13.08 10.10 -5.81
CA ASP A 98 13.07 11.54 -6.10
C ASP A 98 11.66 12.10 -6.35
N VAL A 99 10.65 11.24 -6.39
CA VAL A 99 9.24 11.63 -6.49
C VAL A 99 8.55 11.45 -5.15
N LYS A 100 7.76 12.44 -4.75
CA LYS A 100 6.83 12.36 -3.62
C LYS A 100 5.42 12.53 -4.13
N ASP A 101 4.52 11.65 -3.70
CA ASP A 101 3.13 11.66 -4.10
C ASP A 101 2.24 11.32 -2.89
N SER A 102 1.01 11.82 -2.90
CA SER A 102 0.01 11.44 -1.90
C SER A 102 -1.11 10.64 -2.55
N ALA A 103 -1.56 9.60 -1.87
CA ALA A 103 -2.56 8.70 -2.37
C ALA A 103 -3.74 8.61 -1.42
N LYS A 104 -4.95 8.71 -1.97
CA LYS A 104 -6.18 8.38 -1.26
C LYS A 104 -6.95 7.33 -2.02
N TRP A 105 -7.33 6.26 -1.32
CA TRP A 105 -8.21 5.22 -1.85
C TRP A 105 -9.50 5.16 -1.03
N GLN A 106 -10.62 4.97 -1.72
CA GLN A 106 -11.92 4.76 -1.08
C GLN A 106 -12.63 3.55 -1.68
N TRP A 107 -13.35 2.82 -0.84
CA TRP A 107 -14.22 1.76 -1.28
C TRP A 107 -15.39 2.33 -2.09
N GLN A 108 -15.57 1.84 -3.30
CA GLN A 108 -16.66 2.20 -4.20
C GLN A 108 -17.12 0.94 -4.92
N ASN A 109 -18.37 0.52 -4.67
CA ASN A 109 -19.04 -0.54 -5.43
C ASN A 109 -18.23 -1.85 -5.55
N GLY A 110 -17.59 -2.32 -4.47
CA GLY A 110 -16.87 -3.59 -4.49
C GLY A 110 -15.37 -3.49 -4.77
N THR A 111 -14.82 -2.30 -4.95
CA THR A 111 -13.38 -2.10 -5.18
C THR A 111 -12.86 -0.80 -4.55
N PHE A 112 -11.55 -0.75 -4.28
CA PHE A 112 -10.91 0.49 -3.87
C PHE A 112 -10.50 1.32 -5.09
N VAL A 113 -10.96 2.57 -5.15
CA VAL A 113 -10.64 3.52 -6.23
C VAL A 113 -9.70 4.58 -5.68
N ARG A 114 -8.59 4.84 -6.38
CA ARG A 114 -7.66 5.93 -6.07
C ARG A 114 -8.24 7.26 -6.56
N SER A 115 -8.36 8.25 -5.68
CA SER A 115 -8.94 9.57 -6.00
C SER A 115 -7.93 10.66 -6.30
N THR A 116 -6.66 10.51 -5.90
CA THR A 116 -5.59 11.41 -6.36
C THR A 116 -5.17 11.04 -7.78
N PRO A 117 -5.08 12.01 -8.71
CA PRO A 117 -4.45 11.76 -10.01
C PRO A 117 -3.01 11.29 -9.76
N ALA A 118 -2.61 10.17 -10.36
CA ALA A 118 -1.19 9.84 -10.43
C ALA A 118 -0.47 11.04 -11.04
N GLY A 119 0.51 11.60 -10.34
CA GLY A 119 1.21 12.82 -10.77
C GLY A 119 1.56 12.74 -12.26
N ALA A 120 1.09 13.73 -13.03
CA ALA A 120 1.33 13.77 -14.46
C ALA A 120 2.84 13.79 -14.72
N HIS A 121 3.37 12.67 -15.21
CA HIS A 121 4.73 12.62 -15.73
C HIS A 121 4.80 13.55 -16.95
N SER A 122 5.44 14.71 -16.80
CA SER A 122 5.88 15.50 -17.96
C SER A 122 7.11 14.82 -18.55
N VAL A 123 6.99 14.43 -19.81
CA VAL A 123 8.08 13.92 -20.67
C VAL A 123 8.85 15.09 -21.26
#